data_AF-A0A960EVF6-F1
#
_entry.id   AF-A0A960EVF6-F1
#
_cell.length_a   1.000
_cell.length_b   1.000
_cell.length_c   1.000
_cell.angle_alpha   90.00
_cell.angle_beta   90.00
_cell.angle_gamma   90.00
#
_symmetry.space_group_name_H-M   'P 1'
#
loop_
_entity.id
_entity.type
_entity.pdbx_description
1 polymer ?
#
loop_
_entity_poly.entity_id
_entity_poly.type
_entity_poly.pdbx_seq_one_letter_code
_entity_poly.pdbx_strand_id
1 'polypeptide(L)'
;MSVPPGVLDRGVPDVVDTSSLPVRLAVEIDYLAGRTAVWADPSPAVPAGVRARALVVEGRNREAHDLLLSVADAGFVDEQDRMAAIWAASRVGGPTVLEVLASPEHDLQDGFVSHDGIPLGPQALAAGLLATIRGDLDEASTCLGEAVTVGDRRAPVWGALARVELSRVKWTAADLLPLSDRGRATVVDEARRLALAARTFFVAGGYRHLVRSTASLFGSAEALDRAEPRLGHLVEGDVWSVGFGASPPVTVPTSKGLLALRHLLRNPGRQVPAMELDVVADGGDPERIDASRLRAELEAGELEASELHRLLLDPTARSRTSKLLRRTVDRLGKAHPVLGRHFAATVRTGYACSYEGDFGVVWRL
;
A
#
# COMPACT_ATOMS: atom_id res chain seq x y z
N MET A 1 23.37 -25.62 20.77
CA MET A 1 22.09 -26.33 21.01
C MET A 1 21.27 -26.23 19.74
N SER A 2 20.93 -27.35 19.08
CA SER A 2 19.99 -27.31 17.95
C SER A 2 18.62 -26.88 18.48
N VAL A 3 18.03 -25.85 17.86
CA VAL A 3 16.66 -25.45 18.15
C VAL A 3 15.77 -26.65 17.83
N PRO A 4 14.90 -27.11 18.75
CA PRO A 4 14.02 -28.23 18.46
C PRO A 4 13.14 -27.86 17.24
N PRO A 5 13.16 -28.67 16.16
CA PRO A 5 12.29 -28.44 15.02
C PRO A 5 10.84 -28.46 15.52
N GLY A 6 10.12 -27.36 15.29
CA GLY A 6 8.68 -27.29 15.52
C GLY A 6 8.16 -26.22 16.48
N VAL A 7 8.97 -25.31 17.03
CA VAL A 7 8.41 -24.20 17.83
C VAL A 7 7.54 -23.27 16.97
N LEU A 8 8.00 -22.94 15.76
CA LEU A 8 7.22 -22.14 14.80
C LEU A 8 6.05 -22.95 14.18
N ASP A 9 6.18 -24.27 14.09
CA ASP A 9 5.18 -25.14 13.44
C ASP A 9 4.10 -25.67 14.41
N ARG A 10 4.33 -25.65 15.73
CA ARG A 10 3.43 -26.25 16.74
C ARG A 10 3.10 -25.36 17.94
N GLY A 11 3.82 -24.24 18.12
CA GLY A 11 3.56 -23.31 19.22
C GLY A 11 2.50 -22.28 18.86
N VAL A 12 1.67 -21.91 19.84
CA VAL A 12 0.85 -20.69 19.77
C VAL A 12 1.79 -19.52 20.12
N PRO A 13 2.26 -18.70 19.17
CA PRO A 13 3.33 -17.74 19.43
C PRO A 13 2.99 -16.76 20.55
N ASP A 14 1.69 -16.47 20.71
CA ASP A 14 1.15 -15.56 21.72
C ASP A 14 1.50 -15.97 23.17
N VAL A 15 1.75 -17.26 23.44
CA VAL A 15 2.05 -17.77 24.80
C VAL A 15 3.48 -18.25 24.99
N VAL A 16 4.31 -18.21 23.94
CA VAL A 16 5.72 -18.60 24.03
C VAL A 16 6.52 -17.48 24.67
N ASP A 17 7.19 -17.78 25.79
CA ASP A 17 8.20 -16.89 26.39
C ASP A 17 9.46 -16.88 25.51
N THR A 18 9.87 -15.70 25.07
CA THR A 18 11.02 -15.50 24.19
C THR A 18 12.29 -15.12 24.93
N SER A 19 12.22 -14.87 26.25
CA SER A 19 13.33 -14.34 27.04
C SER A 19 14.53 -15.28 27.15
N SER A 20 14.31 -16.59 27.04
CA SER A 20 15.37 -17.61 27.05
C SER A 20 15.76 -18.12 25.65
N LEU A 21 15.14 -17.61 24.59
CA LEU A 21 15.40 -18.08 23.23
C LEU A 21 16.59 -17.33 22.60
N PRO A 22 17.28 -17.94 21.62
CA PRO A 22 18.21 -17.18 20.79
C PRO A 22 17.50 -15.96 20.18
N VAL A 23 18.16 -14.80 20.19
CA VAL A 23 17.59 -13.51 19.72
C VAL A 23 16.91 -13.64 18.37
N ARG A 24 17.53 -14.34 17.41
CA ARG A 24 16.98 -14.56 16.06
C ARG A 24 15.63 -15.28 16.09
N LEU A 25 15.48 -16.31 16.92
CA LEU A 25 14.21 -17.03 17.04
C LEU A 25 13.16 -16.21 17.80
N ALA A 26 13.60 -15.50 18.85
CA ALA A 26 12.74 -14.60 19.61
C ALA A 26 12.08 -13.54 18.70
N VAL A 27 12.87 -12.93 17.80
CA VAL A 27 12.40 -11.94 16.81
C VAL A 27 11.26 -12.49 15.94
N GLU A 28 11.37 -13.70 15.38
CA GLU A 28 10.30 -14.25 14.53
C GLU A 28 9.04 -14.60 15.32
N ILE A 29 9.20 -15.19 16.52
CA ILE A 29 8.06 -15.52 17.38
C ILE A 29 7.33 -14.26 17.82
N ASP A 30 8.07 -13.23 18.25
CA ASP A 30 7.49 -11.96 18.67
C ASP A 30 6.86 -11.20 17.51
N TYR A 31 7.40 -11.29 16.29
CA TYR A 31 6.73 -10.79 15.09
C TYR A 31 5.38 -11.49 14.88
N LEU A 32 5.34 -12.82 14.89
CA LEU A 32 4.10 -13.58 14.72
C LEU A 32 3.08 -13.29 15.84
N ALA A 33 3.55 -13.03 17.06
CA ALA A 33 2.73 -12.66 18.21
C ALA A 33 2.39 -11.16 18.29
N GLY A 34 2.98 -10.32 17.43
CA GLY A 34 2.84 -8.86 17.48
C GLY A 34 3.47 -8.18 18.70
N ARG A 35 4.45 -8.82 19.35
CA ARG A 35 5.20 -8.28 20.51
C ARG A 35 6.47 -7.55 20.07
N THR A 36 6.34 -6.57 19.18
CA THR A 36 7.49 -5.99 18.48
C THR A 36 8.19 -4.83 19.18
N ALA A 37 7.66 -4.36 20.31
CA ALA A 37 8.15 -3.13 20.96
C ALA A 37 9.63 -3.17 21.36
N VAL A 38 10.10 -4.31 21.87
CA VAL A 38 11.51 -4.50 22.24
C VAL A 38 12.45 -4.48 21.02
N TRP A 39 11.91 -4.77 19.83
CA TRP A 39 12.65 -4.80 18.57
C TRP A 39 12.60 -3.46 17.82
N ALA A 40 11.73 -2.53 18.23
CA ALA A 40 11.65 -1.19 17.67
C ALA A 40 12.68 -0.21 18.28
N ASP A 41 13.40 -0.64 19.34
CA ASP A 41 14.42 0.16 20.03
C ASP A 41 15.59 0.51 19.07
N PRO A 42 16.05 1.78 19.04
CA PRO A 42 17.20 2.21 18.24
C PRO A 42 18.55 1.57 18.62
N SER A 43 18.61 0.67 19.60
CA SER A 43 19.81 -0.08 19.96
C SER A 43 20.55 -0.65 18.74
N PRO A 44 21.88 -0.47 18.64
CA PRO A 44 22.68 -0.99 17.52
C PRO A 44 22.76 -2.53 17.50
N ALA A 45 22.29 -3.21 18.56
CA ALA A 45 22.26 -4.66 18.62
C ALA A 45 21.10 -5.27 17.80
N VAL A 46 20.09 -4.49 17.43
CA VAL A 46 18.96 -4.97 16.62
C VAL A 46 19.22 -4.65 15.15
N PRO A 47 19.24 -5.66 14.27
CA PRO A 47 19.40 -5.44 12.84
C PRO A 47 18.34 -4.49 12.25
N ALA A 48 18.72 -3.69 11.25
CA ALA A 48 17.93 -2.55 10.82
C ALA A 48 16.60 -2.92 10.14
N GLY A 49 16.59 -3.99 9.34
CA GLY A 49 15.39 -4.58 8.75
C GLY A 49 14.45 -5.17 9.79
N VAL A 50 14.98 -5.84 10.83
CA VAL A 50 14.18 -6.30 11.98
C VAL A 50 13.50 -5.11 12.68
N ARG A 51 14.26 -4.05 12.94
CA ARG A 51 13.75 -2.82 13.55
C ARG A 51 12.73 -2.11 12.67
N ALA A 52 12.97 -2.04 11.36
CA ALA A 52 12.02 -1.49 10.40
C ALA A 52 10.69 -2.26 10.41
N ARG A 53 10.74 -3.60 10.40
CA ARG A 53 9.54 -4.46 10.53
C ARG A 53 8.79 -4.19 11.83
N ALA A 54 9.51 -4.06 12.94
CA ALA A 54 8.92 -3.75 14.24
C ALA A 54 8.20 -2.39 14.25
N LEU A 55 8.85 -1.35 13.72
CA LEU A 55 8.28 0.00 13.58
C LEU A 55 7.00 0.00 12.73
N VAL A 56 6.96 -0.77 11.63
CA VAL A 56 5.75 -0.93 10.80
C VAL A 56 4.60 -1.57 11.58
N VAL A 57 4.88 -2.62 12.37
CA VAL A 57 3.85 -3.29 13.20
C VAL A 57 3.27 -2.34 14.26
N GLU A 58 4.11 -1.43 14.80
CA GLU A 58 3.68 -0.37 15.72
C GLU A 58 2.95 0.80 15.05
N GLY A 59 2.92 0.87 13.71
CA GLY A 59 2.34 1.97 12.95
C GLY A 59 3.27 3.18 12.77
N ARG A 60 4.55 3.06 13.15
CA ARG A 60 5.59 4.10 13.00
C ARG A 60 6.22 4.06 11.61
N ASN A 61 5.37 4.13 10.58
CA ASN A 61 5.74 3.88 9.19
C ASN A 61 6.81 4.85 8.64
N ARG A 62 6.75 6.12 9.04
CA ARG A 62 7.74 7.14 8.63
C ARG A 62 9.13 6.79 9.16
N GLU A 63 9.23 6.44 10.44
CA GLU A 63 10.49 6.06 11.06
C GLU A 63 11.06 4.78 10.43
N ALA A 64 10.21 3.81 10.11
CA ALA A 64 10.62 2.61 9.38
C ALA A 64 11.18 2.94 7.99
N HIS A 65 10.53 3.84 7.24
CA HIS A 65 10.98 4.29 5.93
C HIS A 65 12.33 5.01 6.01
N ASP A 66 12.47 5.97 6.92
CA ASP A 66 13.71 6.74 7.10
C ASP A 66 14.87 5.82 7.52
N LEU A 67 14.58 4.82 8.37
CA LEU A 67 15.55 3.78 8.73
C LEU A 67 15.99 2.96 7.52
N LEU A 68 15.06 2.48 6.70
CA LEU A 68 15.38 1.68 5.51
C LEU A 68 16.23 2.48 4.49
N LEU A 69 15.97 3.77 4.34
CA LEU A 69 16.81 4.64 3.51
C LEU A 69 18.23 4.79 4.07
N SER A 70 18.38 4.89 5.40
CA SER A 70 19.69 5.05 6.03
C SER A 70 20.61 3.82 5.88
N VAL A 71 20.04 2.63 5.64
CA VAL A 71 20.80 1.38 5.52
C VAL A 71 21.03 0.90 4.10
N ALA A 72 20.52 1.62 3.10
CA ALA A 72 20.78 1.30 1.69
C ALA A 72 22.29 1.26 1.39
N ASP A 73 23.10 2.12 2.01
CA ASP A 73 24.54 2.14 1.79
C ASP A 73 25.31 1.14 2.67
N ALA A 74 24.76 0.78 3.84
CA ALA A 74 25.43 -0.08 4.82
C ALA A 74 25.24 -1.58 4.53
N GLY A 75 24.19 -1.93 3.77
CA GLY A 75 23.77 -3.32 3.54
C GLY A 75 23.04 -3.92 4.74
N PHE A 76 22.56 -5.15 4.55
CA PHE A 76 21.87 -5.93 5.59
C PHE A 76 22.81 -6.95 6.22
N VAL A 77 22.64 -7.20 7.51
CA VAL A 77 23.59 -8.00 8.29
C VAL A 77 23.49 -9.49 7.95
N ASP A 78 22.27 -9.98 7.74
CA ASP A 78 21.99 -11.37 7.39
C ASP A 78 20.62 -11.55 6.70
N GLU A 79 20.27 -12.80 6.39
CA GLU A 79 19.00 -13.13 5.71
C GLU A 79 17.76 -12.81 6.53
N GLN A 80 17.82 -12.91 7.87
CA GLN A 80 16.69 -12.53 8.70
C GLN A 80 16.45 -11.02 8.61
N ASP A 81 17.53 -10.25 8.72
CA ASP A 81 17.49 -8.81 8.59
C ASP A 81 16.95 -8.38 7.23
N ARG A 82 17.45 -8.99 6.16
CA ARG A 82 17.02 -8.74 4.80
C ARG A 82 15.55 -9.11 4.57
N MET A 83 15.09 -10.28 5.01
CA MET A 83 13.68 -10.67 4.86
C MET A 83 12.73 -9.74 5.62
N ALA A 84 13.13 -9.31 6.82
CA ALA A 84 12.38 -8.33 7.58
C ALA A 84 12.35 -6.95 6.88
N ALA A 85 13.46 -6.54 6.26
CA ALA A 85 13.54 -5.32 5.46
C ALA A 85 12.65 -5.38 4.20
N ILE A 86 12.64 -6.49 3.45
CA ILE A 86 11.77 -6.69 2.28
C ILE A 86 10.30 -6.56 2.70
N TRP A 87 9.93 -7.22 3.79
CA TRP A 87 8.59 -7.12 4.32
C TRP A 87 8.26 -5.67 4.69
N ALA A 88 9.11 -4.99 5.46
CA ALA A 88 8.87 -3.61 5.86
C ALA A 88 8.76 -2.65 4.65
N ALA A 89 9.70 -2.75 3.70
CA ALA A 89 9.74 -1.96 2.48
C ALA A 89 8.47 -2.12 1.64
N SER A 90 7.87 -3.31 1.61
CA SER A 90 6.59 -3.54 0.92
C SER A 90 5.37 -2.85 1.55
N ARG A 91 5.52 -2.22 2.73
CA ARG A 91 4.47 -1.42 3.38
C ARG A 91 4.78 0.07 3.34
N VAL A 92 6.05 0.45 3.52
CA VAL A 92 6.43 1.86 3.71
C VAL A 92 7.20 2.47 2.55
N GLY A 93 7.73 1.65 1.64
CA GLY A 93 8.42 2.12 0.44
C GLY A 93 9.93 2.24 0.64
N GLY A 94 10.59 2.78 -0.39
CA GLY A 94 12.05 2.95 -0.44
C GLY A 94 12.64 2.42 -1.75
N PRO A 95 12.56 3.17 -2.86
CA PRO A 95 13.05 2.70 -4.17
C PRO A 95 14.55 2.39 -4.16
N THR A 96 15.35 3.14 -3.40
CA THR A 96 16.80 2.90 -3.24
C THR A 96 17.10 1.56 -2.56
N VAL A 97 16.15 1.05 -1.76
CA VAL A 97 16.32 -0.20 -1.00
C VAL A 97 16.14 -1.41 -1.91
N LEU A 98 15.43 -1.28 -3.04
CA LEU A 98 15.18 -2.38 -3.97
C LEU A 98 16.47 -2.95 -4.58
N GLU A 99 17.40 -2.08 -4.96
CA GLU A 99 18.66 -2.51 -5.59
C GLU A 99 19.50 -3.35 -4.63
N VAL A 100 19.49 -2.99 -3.34
CA VAL A 100 20.19 -3.70 -2.28
C VAL A 100 19.50 -5.01 -1.90
N LEU A 101 18.17 -5.04 -1.94
CA LEU A 101 17.38 -6.22 -1.57
C LEU A 101 17.34 -7.28 -2.68
N ALA A 102 17.53 -6.89 -3.95
CA ALA A 102 17.40 -7.77 -5.11
C ALA A 102 18.59 -8.73 -5.34
N SER A 103 19.65 -8.69 -4.52
CA SER A 103 20.82 -9.55 -4.73
C SER A 103 20.50 -11.05 -4.60
N PRO A 104 21.06 -11.93 -5.47
CA PRO A 104 20.36 -13.16 -5.83
C PRO A 104 21.15 -14.44 -5.56
N GLU A 105 21.76 -14.64 -4.40
CA GLU A 105 22.43 -15.90 -4.10
C GLU A 105 22.22 -16.32 -2.64
N HIS A 106 21.40 -17.36 -2.43
CA HIS A 106 21.12 -17.91 -1.10
C HIS A 106 21.24 -19.43 -1.16
N ASP A 107 21.63 -20.01 -0.03
CA ASP A 107 21.53 -21.45 0.17
C ASP A 107 20.05 -21.83 0.29
N LEU A 108 19.50 -22.38 -0.80
CA LEU A 108 18.11 -22.77 -0.90
C LEU A 108 17.97 -24.24 -0.53
N GLN A 109 17.36 -24.50 0.62
CA GLN A 109 16.82 -25.81 0.93
C GLN A 109 15.32 -25.79 0.61
N ASP A 110 14.86 -26.63 -0.32
CA ASP A 110 13.47 -26.81 -0.74
C ASP A 110 12.67 -25.51 -1.03
N GLY A 111 13.33 -24.48 -1.57
CA GLY A 111 12.71 -23.19 -1.90
C GLY A 111 12.41 -22.29 -0.70
N PHE A 112 13.00 -22.57 0.46
CA PHE A 112 12.91 -21.75 1.66
C PHE A 112 14.21 -20.99 1.90
N VAL A 113 14.07 -19.74 2.32
CA VAL A 113 15.15 -18.99 2.93
C VAL A 113 15.26 -19.45 4.38
N SER A 114 16.47 -19.77 4.81
CA SER A 114 16.74 -20.16 6.19
C SER A 114 18.01 -19.53 6.70
N HIS A 115 18.05 -19.29 8.00
CA HIS A 115 19.22 -18.74 8.68
C HIS A 115 19.40 -19.45 10.02
N ASP A 116 20.56 -20.04 10.26
CA ASP A 116 20.82 -20.93 11.42
C ASP A 116 19.75 -22.02 11.64
N GLY A 117 19.20 -22.57 10.55
CA GLY A 117 18.14 -23.58 10.61
C GLY A 117 16.75 -23.03 10.98
N ILE A 118 16.60 -21.71 11.14
CA ILE A 118 15.30 -21.05 11.32
C ILE A 118 14.71 -20.79 9.93
N PRO A 119 13.50 -21.28 9.62
CA PRO A 119 12.84 -20.99 8.35
C PRO A 119 12.31 -19.55 8.37
N LEU A 120 12.80 -18.72 7.45
CA LEU A 120 12.43 -17.30 7.30
C LEU A 120 11.34 -17.05 6.24
N GLY A 121 10.93 -18.11 5.54
CA GLY A 121 9.84 -18.09 4.58
C GLY A 121 10.23 -18.63 3.20
N PRO A 122 9.25 -18.86 2.31
CA PRO A 122 9.50 -19.22 0.93
C PRO A 122 10.28 -18.11 0.21
N GLN A 123 11.26 -18.46 -0.62
CA GLN A 123 11.97 -17.47 -1.45
C GLN A 123 11.01 -16.68 -2.35
N ALA A 124 9.99 -17.36 -2.88
CA ALA A 124 8.97 -16.75 -3.72
C ALA A 124 8.15 -15.68 -2.98
N LEU A 125 8.09 -15.73 -1.64
CA LEU A 125 7.46 -14.66 -0.84
C LEU A 125 8.24 -13.36 -0.97
N ALA A 126 9.57 -13.42 -0.81
CA ALA A 126 10.45 -12.27 -0.97
C ALA A 126 10.37 -11.69 -2.39
N ALA A 127 10.43 -12.56 -3.40
CA ALA A 127 10.28 -12.16 -4.80
C ALA A 127 8.93 -11.45 -5.07
N GLY A 128 7.83 -12.00 -4.55
CA GLY A 128 6.51 -11.42 -4.70
C GLY A 128 6.35 -10.06 -4.00
N LEU A 129 6.96 -9.89 -2.83
CA LEU A 129 6.98 -8.61 -2.13
C LEU A 129 7.83 -7.56 -2.87
N LEU A 130 8.98 -7.95 -3.42
CA LEU A 130 9.81 -7.07 -4.26
C LEU A 130 9.08 -6.65 -5.54
N ALA A 131 8.37 -7.57 -6.21
CA ALA A 131 7.51 -7.26 -7.34
C ALA A 131 6.38 -6.30 -6.96
N THR A 132 5.78 -6.46 -5.77
CA THR A 132 4.76 -5.55 -5.23
C THR A 132 5.29 -4.12 -5.05
N ILE A 133 6.52 -3.97 -4.52
CA ILE A 133 7.17 -2.65 -4.37
C ILE A 133 7.41 -2.02 -5.75
N ARG A 134 7.83 -2.81 -6.74
CA ARG A 134 7.99 -2.36 -8.15
C ARG A 134 6.67 -2.00 -8.82
N GLY A 135 5.53 -2.39 -8.26
CA GLY A 135 4.20 -2.20 -8.84
C GLY A 135 3.87 -3.17 -9.97
N ASP A 136 4.61 -4.27 -10.07
CA ASP A 136 4.36 -5.40 -10.98
C ASP A 136 3.43 -6.41 -10.30
N LEU A 137 2.13 -6.21 -10.45
CA LEU A 137 1.11 -6.99 -9.76
C LEU A 137 0.97 -8.41 -10.32
N ASP A 138 1.35 -8.64 -11.58
CA ASP A 138 1.26 -9.94 -12.24
C ASP A 138 2.41 -10.85 -11.80
N GLU A 139 3.64 -10.32 -11.79
CA GLU A 139 4.80 -11.00 -11.22
C GLU A 139 4.58 -11.26 -9.72
N ALA A 140 4.12 -10.24 -8.98
CA ALA A 140 3.81 -10.39 -7.55
C ALA A 140 2.77 -11.49 -7.30
N SER A 141 1.68 -11.53 -8.08
CA SER A 141 0.65 -12.57 -7.95
C SER A 141 1.21 -13.97 -8.21
N THR A 142 2.06 -14.10 -9.23
CA THR A 142 2.69 -15.38 -9.61
C THR A 142 3.61 -15.89 -8.50
N CYS A 143 4.56 -15.07 -8.05
CA CYS A 143 5.50 -15.44 -7.00
C CYS A 143 4.79 -15.71 -5.66
N LEU A 144 3.79 -14.92 -5.28
CA LEU A 144 3.04 -15.16 -4.05
C LEU A 144 2.18 -16.43 -4.13
N GLY A 145 1.64 -16.78 -5.29
CA GLY A 145 0.95 -18.07 -5.50
C GLY A 145 1.89 -19.27 -5.32
N GLU A 146 3.12 -19.16 -5.82
CA GLU A 146 4.17 -20.15 -5.57
C GLU A 146 4.54 -20.21 -4.07
N ALA A 147 4.67 -19.06 -3.41
CA ALA A 147 4.96 -18.97 -1.99
C ALA A 147 3.88 -19.65 -1.13
N VAL A 148 2.60 -19.53 -1.51
CA VAL A 148 1.50 -20.27 -0.86
C VAL A 148 1.73 -21.77 -0.98
N THR A 149 2.03 -22.26 -2.19
CA THR A 149 2.25 -23.69 -2.47
C THR A 149 3.43 -24.25 -1.66
N VAL A 150 4.57 -23.55 -1.67
CA VAL A 150 5.78 -23.95 -0.94
C VAL A 150 5.56 -23.88 0.57
N GLY A 151 4.91 -22.80 1.05
CA GLY A 151 4.59 -22.59 2.45
C GLY A 151 3.67 -23.66 3.02
N ASP A 152 2.56 -23.97 2.34
CA ASP A 152 1.61 -25.01 2.77
C ASP A 152 2.27 -26.38 2.91
N ARG A 153 3.22 -26.70 2.02
CA ARG A 153 3.91 -27.99 2.02
C ARG A 153 4.92 -28.11 3.17
N ARG A 154 5.65 -27.03 3.49
CA ARG A 154 6.79 -27.08 4.43
C ARG A 154 6.48 -26.51 5.81
N ALA A 155 5.88 -25.34 5.88
CA ALA A 155 5.62 -24.61 7.12
C ALA A 155 4.34 -23.77 6.96
N PRO A 156 3.15 -24.34 7.27
CA PRO A 156 1.85 -23.78 6.87
C PRO A 156 1.57 -22.34 7.30
N VAL A 157 2.19 -21.85 8.39
CA VAL A 157 2.09 -20.44 8.80
C VAL A 157 2.59 -19.49 7.71
N TRP A 158 3.65 -19.87 6.98
CA TRP A 158 4.15 -19.09 5.87
C TRP A 158 3.24 -19.16 4.64
N GLY A 159 2.57 -20.30 4.42
CA GLY A 159 1.52 -20.42 3.42
C GLY A 159 0.32 -19.50 3.74
N ALA A 160 -0.06 -19.39 5.00
CA ALA A 160 -1.09 -18.46 5.44
C ALA A 160 -0.66 -16.99 5.28
N LEU A 161 0.57 -16.63 5.66
CA LEU A 161 1.11 -15.29 5.44
C LEU A 161 1.19 -14.94 3.94
N ALA A 162 1.64 -15.86 3.09
CA ALA A 162 1.67 -15.65 1.64
C ALA A 162 0.27 -15.39 1.04
N ARG A 163 -0.78 -16.06 1.55
CA ARG A 163 -2.17 -15.78 1.15
C ARG A 163 -2.64 -14.37 1.55
N VAL A 164 -2.19 -13.85 2.68
CA VAL A 164 -2.47 -12.46 3.09
C VAL A 164 -1.88 -11.50 2.06
N GLU A 165 -0.61 -11.68 1.69
CA GLU A 165 0.05 -10.82 0.70
C GLU A 165 -0.59 -10.97 -0.68
N LEU A 166 -0.88 -12.20 -1.12
CA LEU A 166 -1.53 -12.43 -2.41
C LEU A 166 -2.93 -11.79 -2.44
N SER A 167 -3.69 -11.88 -1.34
CA SER A 167 -4.98 -11.21 -1.21
C SER A 167 -4.85 -9.69 -1.38
N ARG A 168 -3.85 -9.06 -0.74
CA ARG A 168 -3.58 -7.61 -0.89
C ARG A 168 -3.28 -7.23 -2.35
N VAL A 169 -2.46 -8.01 -3.04
CA VAL A 169 -2.13 -7.80 -4.46
C VAL A 169 -3.37 -7.97 -5.35
N LYS A 170 -4.16 -9.02 -5.12
CA LYS A 170 -5.40 -9.29 -5.88
C LYS A 170 -6.46 -8.20 -5.69
N TRP A 171 -6.63 -7.70 -4.46
CA TRP A 171 -7.50 -6.55 -4.20
C TRP A 171 -7.04 -5.32 -4.99
N THR A 172 -5.74 -5.01 -4.96
CA THR A 172 -5.18 -3.90 -5.72
C THR A 172 -5.40 -4.05 -7.22
N ALA A 173 -5.19 -5.26 -7.75
CA ALA A 173 -5.43 -5.56 -9.16
C ALA A 173 -6.92 -5.39 -9.52
N ALA A 174 -7.83 -5.84 -8.66
CA ALA A 174 -9.26 -5.64 -8.86
C ALA A 174 -9.63 -4.15 -8.87
N ASP A 175 -9.04 -3.34 -8.00
CA ASP A 175 -9.30 -1.90 -7.93
C ASP A 175 -8.83 -1.14 -9.17
N LEU A 176 -7.84 -1.66 -9.89
CA LEU A 176 -7.42 -1.12 -11.19
C LEU A 176 -8.36 -1.47 -12.35
N LEU A 177 -9.23 -2.47 -12.20
CA LEU A 177 -10.18 -2.86 -13.24
C LEU A 177 -11.41 -1.93 -13.23
N PRO A 178 -11.96 -1.56 -14.40
CA PRO A 178 -13.23 -0.83 -14.46
C PRO A 178 -14.35 -1.55 -13.72
N LEU A 179 -15.28 -0.80 -13.12
CA LEU A 179 -16.45 -1.39 -12.44
C LEU A 179 -17.30 -2.28 -13.36
N SER A 180 -17.32 -1.97 -14.66
CA SER A 180 -18.03 -2.75 -15.67
C SER A 180 -17.28 -4.01 -16.13
N ASP A 181 -16.04 -4.21 -15.68
CA ASP A 181 -15.23 -5.34 -16.09
C ASP A 181 -15.76 -6.64 -15.47
N ARG A 182 -16.10 -7.61 -16.32
CA ARG A 182 -16.66 -8.90 -15.89
C ARG A 182 -15.68 -9.74 -15.08
N GLY A 183 -14.37 -9.55 -15.27
CA GLY A 183 -13.31 -10.24 -14.53
C GLY A 183 -13.12 -9.70 -13.11
N ARG A 184 -13.52 -8.45 -12.83
CA ARG A 184 -13.32 -7.81 -11.51
C ARG A 184 -13.95 -8.62 -10.38
N ALA A 185 -15.19 -9.09 -10.54
CA ALA A 185 -15.87 -9.87 -9.52
C ALA A 185 -15.11 -11.16 -9.17
N THR A 186 -14.58 -11.85 -10.17
CA THR A 186 -13.77 -13.07 -9.99
C THR A 186 -12.50 -12.81 -9.19
N VAL A 187 -11.78 -11.72 -9.50
CA VAL A 187 -10.55 -11.33 -8.78
C VAL A 187 -10.87 -10.95 -7.33
N VAL A 188 -11.95 -10.22 -7.10
CA VAL A 188 -12.45 -9.88 -5.76
C VAL A 188 -12.78 -11.12 -4.94
N ASP A 189 -13.48 -12.08 -5.53
CA ASP A 189 -13.86 -13.31 -4.83
C ASP A 189 -12.65 -14.23 -4.57
N GLU A 190 -11.65 -14.24 -5.45
CA GLU A 190 -10.37 -14.88 -5.19
C GLU A 190 -9.63 -14.21 -4.01
N ALA A 191 -9.53 -12.88 -4.00
CA ALA A 191 -8.90 -12.12 -2.92
C ALA A 191 -9.56 -12.38 -1.56
N ARG A 192 -10.90 -12.41 -1.52
CA ARG A 192 -11.68 -12.74 -0.32
C ARG A 192 -11.44 -14.17 0.17
N ARG A 193 -11.43 -15.14 -0.74
CA ARG A 193 -11.18 -16.55 -0.40
C ARG A 193 -9.79 -16.74 0.20
N LEU A 194 -8.76 -16.10 -0.37
CA LEU A 194 -7.39 -16.13 0.14
C LEU A 194 -7.30 -15.57 1.56
N ALA A 195 -7.88 -14.38 1.80
CA ALA A 195 -7.90 -13.76 3.11
C ALA A 195 -8.63 -14.64 4.13
N LEU A 196 -9.80 -15.19 3.78
CA LEU A 196 -10.59 -16.05 4.66
C LEU A 196 -9.83 -17.32 5.04
N ALA A 197 -9.15 -17.95 4.06
CA ALA A 197 -8.33 -19.13 4.31
C ALA A 197 -7.18 -18.83 5.28
N ALA A 198 -6.45 -17.73 5.07
CA ALA A 198 -5.37 -17.29 5.98
C ALA A 198 -5.90 -17.02 7.39
N ARG A 199 -6.99 -16.26 7.52
CA ARG A 199 -7.59 -15.94 8.82
C ARG A 199 -8.07 -17.20 9.54
N THR A 200 -8.65 -18.15 8.82
CA THR A 200 -9.09 -19.44 9.39
C THR A 200 -7.91 -20.19 10.01
N PHE A 201 -6.78 -20.24 9.29
CA PHE A 201 -5.54 -20.81 9.82
C PHE A 201 -5.06 -20.07 11.08
N PHE A 202 -5.03 -18.74 11.06
CA PHE A 202 -4.58 -17.95 12.22
C PHE A 202 -5.47 -18.12 13.45
N VAL A 203 -6.79 -18.21 13.27
CA VAL A 203 -7.73 -18.48 14.36
C VAL A 203 -7.46 -19.88 14.95
N ALA A 204 -7.31 -20.89 14.10
CA ALA A 204 -7.06 -22.26 14.54
C ALA A 204 -5.73 -22.42 15.28
N GLY A 205 -4.68 -21.70 14.84
CA GLY A 205 -3.36 -21.71 15.48
C GLY A 205 -3.18 -20.70 16.62
N GLY A 206 -4.21 -19.93 16.96
CA GLY A 206 -4.16 -18.96 18.05
C GLY A 206 -3.26 -17.74 17.80
N TYR A 207 -3.05 -17.35 16.54
CA TYR A 207 -2.24 -16.18 16.16
C TYR A 207 -3.06 -14.87 16.26
N ARG A 208 -3.35 -14.38 17.48
CA ARG A 208 -4.32 -13.27 17.67
C ARG A 208 -3.88 -11.98 17.00
N HIS A 209 -2.58 -11.71 16.95
CA HIS A 209 -2.05 -10.56 16.22
C HIS A 209 -2.38 -10.63 14.73
N LEU A 210 -2.14 -11.78 14.09
CA LEU A 210 -2.40 -11.99 12.66
C LEU A 210 -3.90 -12.02 12.33
N VAL A 211 -4.74 -12.52 13.25
CA VAL A 211 -6.21 -12.41 13.10
C VAL A 211 -6.66 -10.95 13.08
N ARG A 212 -6.10 -10.10 13.95
CA ARG A 212 -6.42 -8.67 13.97
C ARG A 212 -5.88 -7.95 12.73
N SER A 213 -4.64 -8.22 12.33
CA SER A 213 -4.03 -7.55 11.18
C SER A 213 -4.68 -7.93 9.85
N THR A 214 -5.27 -9.13 9.75
CA THR A 214 -6.03 -9.54 8.55
C THR A 214 -7.48 -9.07 8.54
N ALA A 215 -8.03 -8.61 9.67
CA ALA A 215 -9.42 -8.15 9.76
C ALA A 215 -9.70 -6.97 8.81
N SER A 216 -8.73 -6.07 8.63
CA SER A 216 -8.84 -4.93 7.72
C SER A 216 -9.07 -5.33 6.26
N LEU A 217 -8.56 -6.50 5.83
CA LEU A 217 -8.78 -7.02 4.48
C LEU A 217 -10.23 -7.41 4.19
N PHE A 218 -11.07 -7.48 5.22
CA PHE A 218 -12.50 -7.77 5.12
C PHE A 218 -13.39 -6.53 5.22
N GLY A 219 -12.82 -5.33 5.38
CA GLY A 219 -13.52 -4.06 5.19
C GLY A 219 -14.46 -3.59 6.31
N SER A 220 -14.12 -3.77 7.59
CA SER A 220 -14.79 -3.04 8.66
C SER A 220 -14.15 -1.65 8.86
N ALA A 221 -14.93 -0.59 8.67
CA ALA A 221 -14.49 0.82 8.67
C ALA A 221 -13.89 1.34 10.00
N GLU A 222 -14.01 0.62 11.11
CA GLU A 222 -13.53 1.10 12.43
C GLU A 222 -12.03 0.86 12.70
N ALA A 223 -11.27 0.25 11.79
CA ALA A 223 -9.86 -0.12 12.00
C ALA A 223 -8.86 0.42 10.94
N LEU A 224 -9.16 1.59 10.36
CA LEU A 224 -8.64 2.10 9.07
C LEU A 224 -7.25 2.80 9.08
N ASP A 225 -6.35 2.55 10.04
CA ASP A 225 -5.08 3.33 10.15
C ASP A 225 -3.79 2.52 9.87
N ARG A 226 -3.86 1.28 9.37
CA ARG A 226 -2.65 0.46 9.13
C ARG A 226 -2.67 -0.26 7.79
N ALA A 227 -1.92 0.26 6.81
CA ALA A 227 -1.43 -0.45 5.62
C ALA A 227 -2.47 -1.27 4.82
N GLU A 228 -3.66 -0.70 4.60
CA GLU A 228 -4.73 -1.39 3.87
C GLU A 228 -4.59 -1.26 2.34
N PRO A 229 -4.87 -2.33 1.57
CA PRO A 229 -4.83 -2.32 0.10
C PRO A 229 -5.96 -1.48 -0.56
N ARG A 230 -6.87 -0.90 0.22
CA ARG A 230 -7.94 -0.01 -0.29
C ARG A 230 -7.72 1.47 0.03
N LEU A 231 -6.57 1.80 0.62
CA LEU A 231 -6.23 3.18 0.92
C LEU A 231 -5.56 3.81 -0.31
N GLY A 232 -6.26 4.78 -0.90
CA GLY A 232 -5.60 5.81 -1.67
C GLY A 232 -4.87 6.74 -0.71
N HIS A 233 -3.65 7.14 -1.05
CA HIS A 233 -2.85 8.04 -0.24
C HIS A 233 -2.46 9.25 -1.08
N LEU A 234 -2.86 10.45 -0.65
CA LEU A 234 -2.52 11.72 -1.27
C LEU A 234 -2.44 12.81 -0.18
N VAL A 235 -1.41 12.72 0.67
CA VAL A 235 -1.23 13.62 1.82
C VAL A 235 -0.27 14.76 1.50
N GLU A 236 -0.71 15.97 1.79
CA GLU A 236 0.08 17.20 1.65
C GLU A 236 1.04 17.41 2.83
N GLY A 237 2.23 17.93 2.53
CA GLY A 237 3.27 18.34 3.47
C GLY A 237 4.37 19.13 2.74
N ASP A 238 5.56 19.26 3.33
CA ASP A 238 6.72 19.89 2.67
C ASP A 238 7.04 19.21 1.31
N VAL A 239 6.84 17.89 1.30
CA VAL A 239 6.71 17.05 0.10
C VAL A 239 5.41 16.26 0.21
N TRP A 240 4.81 15.91 -0.93
CA TRP A 240 3.58 15.13 -0.95
C TRP A 240 3.89 13.65 -0.79
N SER A 241 3.12 12.95 0.05
CA SER A 241 3.15 11.49 0.14
C SER A 241 2.00 10.90 -0.66
N VAL A 242 2.32 10.07 -1.66
CA VAL A 242 1.34 9.53 -2.62
C VAL A 242 1.46 8.02 -2.73
N GLY A 243 0.35 7.32 -2.75
CA GLY A 243 0.34 5.86 -2.80
C GLY A 243 -1.01 5.27 -3.15
N PHE A 244 -1.00 4.02 -3.59
CA PHE A 244 -2.23 3.29 -3.90
C PHE A 244 -2.04 1.78 -3.80
N GLY A 245 -2.96 1.13 -3.10
CA GLY A 245 -3.07 -0.32 -3.08
C GLY A 245 -1.99 -1.00 -2.24
N ALA A 246 -1.53 -2.16 -2.72
CA ALA A 246 -0.50 -2.95 -2.06
C ALA A 246 0.91 -2.37 -2.22
N SER A 247 1.13 -1.50 -3.22
CA SER A 247 2.39 -0.80 -3.38
C SER A 247 2.51 0.30 -2.33
N PRO A 248 3.69 0.45 -1.71
CA PRO A 248 3.90 1.44 -0.68
C PRO A 248 3.87 2.89 -1.22
N PRO A 249 3.54 3.88 -0.37
CA PRO A 249 3.58 5.27 -0.79
C PRO A 249 5.01 5.76 -1.08
N VAL A 250 5.10 6.77 -1.94
CA VAL A 250 6.34 7.45 -2.32
C VAL A 250 6.20 8.96 -2.11
N THR A 251 7.32 9.65 -1.97
CA THR A 251 7.33 11.12 -1.91
C THR A 251 7.45 11.74 -3.29
N VAL A 252 6.66 12.77 -3.57
CA VAL A 252 6.75 13.55 -4.82
C VAL A 252 6.80 15.05 -4.53
N PRO A 253 7.45 15.85 -5.40
CA PRO A 253 7.43 17.30 -5.27
C PRO A 253 6.02 17.88 -5.38
N THR A 254 5.76 18.95 -4.63
CA THR A 254 4.52 19.72 -4.71
C THR A 254 4.26 20.20 -6.13
N SER A 255 3.01 20.11 -6.58
CA SER A 255 2.61 20.68 -7.86
C SER A 255 1.13 21.04 -7.88
N LYS A 256 0.79 22.04 -8.70
CA LYS A 256 -0.60 22.51 -8.87
C LYS A 256 -1.59 21.39 -9.23
N GLY A 257 -1.14 20.38 -9.97
CA GLY A 257 -2.01 19.27 -10.34
C GLY A 257 -2.31 18.31 -9.19
N LEU A 258 -1.46 18.23 -8.16
CA LEU A 258 -1.76 17.44 -6.95
C LEU A 258 -2.86 18.11 -6.13
N LEU A 259 -2.86 19.44 -6.05
CA LEU A 259 -3.96 20.21 -5.46
C LEU A 259 -5.28 19.96 -6.22
N ALA A 260 -5.24 20.01 -7.56
CA ALA A 260 -6.41 19.72 -8.39
C ALA A 260 -6.92 18.27 -8.20
N LEU A 261 -6.02 17.28 -8.14
CA LEU A 261 -6.39 15.88 -7.86
C LEU A 261 -6.97 15.72 -6.47
N ARG A 262 -6.37 16.32 -5.43
CA ARG A 262 -6.88 16.29 -4.06
C ARG A 262 -8.29 16.88 -3.99
N HIS A 263 -8.56 17.95 -4.72
CA HIS A 263 -9.88 18.55 -4.80
C HIS A 263 -10.91 17.63 -5.45
N LEU A 264 -10.55 16.94 -6.54
CA LEU A 264 -11.41 15.92 -7.14
C LEU A 264 -11.69 14.76 -6.17
N LEU A 265 -10.69 14.33 -5.40
CA LEU A 265 -10.84 13.26 -4.41
C LEU A 265 -11.70 13.64 -3.21
N ARG A 266 -11.72 14.93 -2.82
CA ARG A 266 -12.68 15.46 -1.83
C ARG A 266 -14.11 15.51 -2.35
N ASN A 267 -14.29 15.46 -3.67
CA ASN A 267 -15.58 15.57 -4.35
C ASN A 267 -15.81 14.38 -5.30
N PRO A 268 -15.75 13.13 -4.81
CA PRO A 268 -15.85 11.95 -5.66
C PRO A 268 -17.20 11.91 -6.39
N GLY A 269 -17.17 11.56 -7.69
CA GLY A 269 -18.35 11.54 -8.56
C GLY A 269 -18.89 12.91 -8.98
N ARG A 270 -18.46 14.01 -8.35
CA ARG A 270 -18.89 15.36 -8.74
C ARG A 270 -18.25 15.79 -10.06
N GLN A 271 -19.05 16.38 -10.94
CA GLN A 271 -18.58 17.04 -12.15
C GLN A 271 -18.08 18.45 -11.80
N VAL A 272 -16.79 18.58 -11.50
CA VAL A 272 -16.14 19.84 -11.07
C VAL A 272 -15.76 20.67 -12.31
N PRO A 273 -16.24 21.92 -12.45
CA PRO A 273 -15.86 22.78 -13.57
C PRO A 273 -14.34 22.96 -13.70
N ALA A 274 -13.84 22.97 -14.93
CA ALA A 274 -12.40 23.10 -15.18
C ALA A 274 -11.83 24.43 -14.66
N MET A 275 -12.64 25.50 -14.66
CA MET A 275 -12.29 26.80 -14.08
C MET A 275 -12.11 26.73 -12.57
N GLU A 276 -12.95 25.97 -11.86
CA GLU A 276 -12.84 25.78 -10.41
C GLU A 276 -11.50 25.10 -10.07
N LEU A 277 -11.13 24.06 -10.82
CA LEU A 277 -9.82 23.41 -10.66
C LEU A 277 -8.64 24.31 -11.01
N ASP A 278 -8.78 25.23 -11.98
CA ASP A 278 -7.73 26.22 -12.31
C ASP A 278 -7.51 27.17 -11.13
N VAL A 279 -8.60 27.63 -10.49
CA VAL A 279 -8.55 28.46 -9.27
C VAL A 279 -7.89 27.71 -8.11
N VAL A 280 -8.28 26.44 -7.86
CA VAL A 280 -7.68 25.61 -6.79
C VAL A 280 -6.20 25.37 -7.06
N ALA A 281 -5.84 25.07 -8.31
CA ALA A 281 -4.46 24.86 -8.73
C ALA A 281 -3.58 26.10 -8.49
N ASP A 282 -4.16 27.30 -8.52
CA ASP A 282 -3.50 28.57 -8.23
C ASP A 282 -3.57 28.98 -6.74
N GLY A 283 -4.17 28.15 -5.88
CA GLY A 283 -4.32 28.42 -4.44
C GLY A 283 -5.46 29.38 -4.10
N GLY A 284 -6.37 29.63 -5.05
CA GLY A 284 -7.56 30.44 -4.83
C GLY A 284 -8.71 29.64 -4.19
N ASP A 285 -9.75 30.37 -3.82
CA ASP A 285 -10.96 29.82 -3.20
C ASP A 285 -11.94 29.25 -4.25
N PRO A 286 -12.20 27.92 -4.27
CA PRO A 286 -13.12 27.30 -5.23
C PRO A 286 -14.58 27.73 -5.07
N GLU A 287 -15.00 28.19 -3.88
CA GLU A 287 -16.39 28.62 -3.61
C GLU A 287 -16.84 29.79 -4.49
N ARG A 288 -15.90 30.53 -5.08
CA ARG A 288 -16.17 31.60 -6.06
C ARG A 288 -16.66 31.11 -7.41
N ILE A 289 -16.36 29.86 -7.76
CA ILE A 289 -16.67 29.26 -9.07
C ILE A 289 -17.55 28.00 -8.88
N ASP A 290 -18.12 27.78 -7.68
CA ASP A 290 -19.01 26.65 -7.45
C ASP A 290 -20.26 26.75 -8.34
N ALA A 291 -20.48 25.72 -9.15
CA ALA A 291 -21.57 25.72 -10.12
C ALA A 291 -22.97 25.76 -9.49
N SER A 292 -23.13 25.28 -8.24
CA SER A 292 -24.42 25.33 -7.53
C SER A 292 -24.71 26.75 -7.08
N ARG A 293 -23.71 27.42 -6.52
CA ARG A 293 -23.80 28.83 -6.14
C ARG A 293 -24.06 29.73 -7.34
N LEU A 294 -23.27 29.60 -8.42
CA LEU A 294 -23.44 30.42 -9.61
C LEU A 294 -24.81 30.23 -10.29
N ARG A 295 -25.41 29.03 -10.17
CA ARG A 295 -26.79 28.79 -10.61
C ARG A 295 -27.81 29.53 -9.73
N ALA A 296 -27.60 29.57 -8.42
CA ALA A 296 -28.47 30.33 -7.52
C ALA A 296 -28.41 31.84 -7.80
N GLU A 297 -27.21 32.39 -8.09
CA GLU A 297 -27.03 33.80 -8.48
C GLU A 297 -27.75 34.12 -9.81
N LEU A 298 -27.73 33.19 -10.78
CA LEU A 298 -28.52 33.31 -12.02
C LEU A 298 -30.02 33.29 -11.74
N GLU A 299 -30.51 32.39 -10.88
CA GLU A 299 -31.93 32.31 -10.49
C GLU A 299 -32.40 33.57 -9.75
N ALA A 300 -31.52 34.20 -8.98
CA ALA A 300 -31.76 35.47 -8.31
C ALA A 300 -31.71 36.70 -9.25
N GLY A 301 -31.28 36.51 -10.51
CA GLY A 301 -31.09 37.59 -11.47
C GLY A 301 -29.85 38.46 -11.20
N GLU A 302 -28.93 37.98 -10.37
CA GLU A 302 -27.67 38.66 -10.04
C GLU A 302 -26.56 38.34 -11.06
N LEU A 303 -26.76 37.29 -11.87
CA LEU A 303 -25.86 36.83 -12.91
C LEU A 303 -26.60 36.61 -14.22
N GLU A 304 -26.01 37.01 -15.34
CA GLU A 304 -26.57 36.75 -16.67
C GLU A 304 -26.20 35.34 -17.17
N ALA A 305 -27.10 34.68 -17.91
CA ALA A 305 -26.87 33.32 -18.42
C ALA A 305 -25.64 33.23 -19.35
N SER A 306 -25.36 34.29 -20.12
CA SER A 306 -24.18 34.40 -20.98
C SER A 306 -22.88 34.50 -20.18
N GLU A 307 -22.91 35.14 -19.02
CA GLU A 307 -21.79 35.24 -18.10
C GLU A 307 -21.50 33.91 -17.42
N LEU A 308 -22.55 33.22 -16.93
CA LEU A 308 -22.44 31.85 -16.41
C LEU A 308 -21.79 30.90 -17.42
N HIS A 309 -22.24 30.96 -18.69
CA HIS A 309 -21.69 30.15 -19.77
C HIS A 309 -20.20 30.43 -19.99
N ARG A 310 -19.80 31.71 -20.01
CA ARG A 310 -18.40 32.12 -20.17
C ARG A 310 -17.52 31.63 -19.03
N LEU A 311 -18.02 31.64 -17.79
CA LEU A 311 -17.28 31.21 -16.61
C LEU A 311 -17.10 29.68 -16.57
N LEU A 312 -18.17 28.91 -16.80
CA LEU A 312 -18.15 27.46 -16.68
C LEU A 312 -17.57 26.74 -17.91
N LEU A 313 -17.69 27.34 -19.10
CA LEU A 313 -17.26 26.74 -20.36
C LEU A 313 -16.07 27.48 -21.00
N ASP A 314 -15.17 28.04 -20.20
CA ASP A 314 -13.93 28.65 -20.72
C ASP A 314 -13.03 27.60 -21.41
N PRO A 315 -12.81 27.70 -22.74
CA PRO A 315 -11.96 26.77 -23.47
C PRO A 315 -10.49 26.78 -23.00
N THR A 316 -10.02 27.90 -22.46
CA THR A 316 -8.66 28.08 -21.96
C THR A 316 -8.47 27.33 -20.65
N ALA A 317 -9.35 27.56 -19.67
CA ALA A 317 -9.36 26.84 -18.41
C ALA A 317 -9.46 25.32 -18.65
N ARG A 318 -10.40 24.89 -19.50
CA ARG A 318 -10.51 23.49 -19.94
C ARG A 318 -9.18 22.92 -20.42
N SER A 319 -8.52 23.61 -21.35
CA SER A 319 -7.26 23.15 -21.97
C SER A 319 -6.13 23.08 -20.95
N ARG A 320 -6.00 24.10 -20.08
CA ARG A 320 -4.99 24.16 -19.02
C ARG A 320 -5.19 23.06 -18.00
N THR A 321 -6.37 22.96 -17.39
CA THR A 321 -6.72 21.95 -16.38
C THR A 321 -6.56 20.54 -16.93
N SER A 322 -7.04 20.27 -18.15
CA SER A 322 -6.89 18.93 -18.74
C SER A 322 -5.41 18.55 -18.98
N LYS A 323 -4.59 19.50 -19.46
CA LYS A 323 -3.14 19.27 -19.63
C LYS A 323 -2.45 19.10 -18.27
N LEU A 324 -2.83 19.88 -17.27
CA LEU A 324 -2.29 19.83 -15.92
C LEU A 324 -2.55 18.47 -15.27
N LEU A 325 -3.81 18.01 -15.27
CA LEU A 325 -4.21 16.72 -14.71
C LEU A 325 -3.49 15.57 -15.41
N ARG A 326 -3.49 15.53 -16.76
CA ARG A 326 -2.79 14.48 -17.51
C ARG A 326 -1.30 14.43 -17.20
N ARG A 327 -0.60 15.57 -17.25
CA ARG A 327 0.83 15.64 -16.90
C ARG A 327 1.11 15.20 -15.47
N THR A 328 0.19 15.48 -14.55
CA THR A 328 0.34 15.09 -13.14
C THR A 328 0.14 13.59 -12.97
N VAL A 329 -0.89 13.03 -13.60
CA VAL A 329 -1.11 11.58 -13.65
C VAL A 329 0.07 10.84 -14.30
N ASP A 330 0.61 11.36 -15.41
CA ASP A 330 1.79 10.78 -16.07
C ASP A 330 3.02 10.82 -15.15
N ARG A 331 3.23 11.94 -14.44
CA ARG A 331 4.33 12.07 -13.47
C ARG A 331 4.14 11.10 -12.30
N LEU A 332 2.93 11.01 -11.77
CA LEU A 332 2.59 10.07 -10.72
C LEU A 332 2.78 8.62 -11.19
N GLY A 333 2.44 8.29 -12.44
CA GLY A 333 2.67 6.95 -13.00
C GLY A 333 4.14 6.57 -13.13
N LYS A 334 5.04 7.55 -13.32
CA LYS A 334 6.48 7.30 -13.29
C LYS A 334 7.00 7.06 -11.87
N ALA A 335 6.46 7.78 -10.89
CA ALA A 335 6.87 7.65 -9.48
C ALA A 335 6.22 6.44 -8.78
N HIS A 336 4.97 6.14 -9.12
CA HIS A 336 4.15 5.09 -8.52
C HIS A 336 3.20 4.51 -9.60
N PRO A 337 3.64 3.47 -10.34
CA PRO A 337 2.91 2.96 -11.51
C PRO A 337 1.45 2.59 -11.26
N VAL A 338 1.16 1.93 -10.13
CA VAL A 338 -0.20 1.50 -9.75
C VAL A 338 -1.15 2.72 -9.59
N LEU A 339 -0.73 3.76 -8.85
CA LEU A 339 -1.48 5.01 -8.66
C LEU A 339 -1.72 5.75 -9.97
N GLY A 340 -0.70 5.81 -10.84
CA GLY A 340 -0.84 6.40 -12.17
C GLY A 340 -1.89 5.68 -13.03
N ARG A 341 -1.86 4.33 -13.05
CA ARG A 341 -2.88 3.52 -13.73
C ARG A 341 -4.27 3.78 -13.17
N HIS A 342 -4.40 3.81 -11.84
CA HIS A 342 -5.67 4.11 -11.17
C HIS A 342 -6.23 5.47 -11.59
N PHE A 343 -5.46 6.55 -11.48
CA PHE A 343 -5.92 7.88 -11.87
C PHE A 343 -6.18 8.00 -13.37
N ALA A 344 -5.38 7.38 -14.23
CA ALA A 344 -5.64 7.38 -15.66
C ALA A 344 -6.99 6.72 -16.00
N ALA A 345 -7.36 5.66 -15.25
CA ALA A 345 -8.63 4.97 -15.43
C ALA A 345 -9.83 5.72 -14.84
N THR A 346 -9.64 6.47 -13.75
CA THR A 346 -10.73 7.03 -12.93
C THR A 346 -10.92 8.54 -13.04
N VAL A 347 -9.91 9.30 -13.49
CA VAL A 347 -10.04 10.76 -13.67
C VAL A 347 -10.57 11.07 -15.07
N ARG A 348 -11.68 11.80 -15.15
CA ARG A 348 -12.20 12.37 -16.40
C ARG A 348 -11.83 13.83 -16.51
N THR A 349 -11.51 14.26 -17.73
CA THR A 349 -11.17 15.65 -18.04
C THR A 349 -12.07 16.18 -19.15
N GLY A 350 -12.42 17.46 -19.06
CA GLY A 350 -13.36 18.12 -19.96
C GLY A 350 -13.65 19.53 -19.47
N TYR A 351 -14.77 20.12 -19.89
CA TYR A 351 -15.27 21.37 -19.30
C TYR A 351 -15.68 21.19 -17.84
N ALA A 352 -16.09 19.97 -17.48
CA ALA A 352 -16.06 19.45 -16.13
C ALA A 352 -15.09 18.28 -16.05
N CYS A 353 -14.44 18.15 -14.90
CA CYS A 353 -13.55 17.06 -14.55
C CYS A 353 -14.15 16.31 -13.36
N SER A 354 -13.89 15.02 -13.24
CA SER A 354 -14.40 14.21 -12.14
C SER A 354 -13.41 13.12 -11.78
N TYR A 355 -13.48 12.66 -10.54
CA TYR A 355 -12.91 11.39 -10.12
C TYR A 355 -14.05 10.37 -9.97
N GLU A 356 -14.06 9.35 -10.84
CA GLU A 356 -15.08 8.30 -10.94
C GLU A 356 -14.62 6.98 -10.28
N GLY A 357 -13.71 7.04 -9.30
CA GLY A 357 -13.25 5.83 -8.62
C GLY A 357 -14.35 5.09 -7.87
N ASP A 358 -14.16 3.79 -7.67
CA ASP A 358 -15.07 2.95 -6.89
C ASP A 358 -15.28 3.54 -5.48
N PHE A 359 -16.53 3.52 -5.00
CA PHE A 359 -16.93 3.93 -3.66
C PHE A 359 -16.20 3.14 -2.55
N GLY A 360 -15.53 2.04 -2.90
CA GLY A 360 -14.71 1.25 -1.98
C GLY A 360 -13.31 1.79 -1.69
N VAL A 361 -12.78 2.74 -2.48
CA VAL A 361 -11.44 3.33 -2.23
C VAL A 361 -11.57 4.46 -1.21
N VAL A 362 -10.94 4.30 -0.06
CA VAL A 362 -10.87 5.34 0.97
C VAL A 362 -9.58 6.13 0.78
N TRP A 363 -9.68 7.45 0.65
CA TRP A 363 -8.50 8.29 0.48
C TRP A 363 -8.06 8.94 1.80
N ARG A 364 -6.78 8.78 2.13
CA ARG A 364 -6.10 9.62 3.13
C ARG A 364 -5.61 10.88 2.41
N LEU A 365 -6.16 12.03 2.78
CA LEU A 365 -5.92 13.32 2.13
C LEU A 365 -5.15 14.30 2.99
#